data_AF-A0A520JIF1-F1
#
_entry.id   AF-A0A520JIF1-F1
#
_cell.length_a   1.000
_cell.length_b   1.000
_cell.length_c   1.000
_cell.angle_alpha   90.00
_cell.angle_beta   90.00
_cell.angle_gamma   90.00
#
_symmetry.space_group_name_H-M   'P 1'
#
loop_
_entity.id
_entity.type
_entity.pdbx_description
1 polymer ?
#
loop_
_entity_poly.entity_id
_entity_poly.type
_entity_poly.pdbx_seq_one_letter_code
_entity_poly.pdbx_strand_id
1 'polypeptide(L)'
;ATTGYCMGGPMVIRTAAAVSGRIRAGATFHGGGFVTDTPDSPHRLIPALKGGYLIAIAANDDARAPTEKDVLRAAFATAKRPAEIEVYPQTMHGWCPPDSKVYNPVQADRAWGRMLALFATALA
;
A
#
# COMPACT_ATOMS: atom_id res chain seq x y z
N ALA A 1 -7.73 0.96 11.63
CA ALA A 1 -6.93 1.13 10.39
C ALA A 1 -5.44 1.10 10.72
N THR A 2 -4.59 0.96 9.71
CA THR A 2 -3.15 1.21 9.78
C THR A 2 -2.66 1.88 8.50
N THR A 3 -1.64 2.73 8.59
CA THR A 3 -1.03 3.38 7.43
C THR A 3 0.48 3.50 7.59
N GLY A 4 1.21 3.54 6.48
CA GLY A 4 2.66 3.56 6.50
C GLY A 4 3.28 4.08 5.21
N TYR A 5 4.42 4.76 5.38
CA TYR A 5 5.18 5.43 4.33
C TYR A 5 6.56 4.78 4.19
N CYS A 6 7.10 4.67 2.97
CA CYS A 6 8.45 4.10 2.74
C CYS A 6 8.57 2.71 3.40
N MET A 7 9.47 2.52 4.36
CA MET A 7 9.63 1.29 5.15
C MET A 7 8.33 0.87 5.85
N GLY A 8 7.50 1.84 6.23
CA GLY A 8 6.19 1.61 6.83
C GLY A 8 5.20 0.92 5.88
N GLY A 9 5.39 1.01 4.56
CA GLY A 9 4.52 0.40 3.56
C GLY A 9 4.36 -1.11 3.74
N PRO A 10 5.42 -1.92 3.62
CA PRO A 10 5.33 -3.36 3.88
C PRO A 10 4.96 -3.69 5.34
N MET A 11 5.24 -2.80 6.30
CA MET A 11 4.85 -2.98 7.70
C MET A 11 3.34 -2.90 7.92
N VAL A 12 2.59 -2.14 7.10
CA VAL A 12 1.11 -2.13 7.12
C VAL A 12 0.56 -3.53 6.87
N ILE A 13 1.08 -4.22 5.86
CA ILE A 13 0.64 -5.58 5.49
C ILE A 13 1.02 -6.58 6.58
N ARG A 14 2.27 -6.53 7.06
CA ARG A 14 2.73 -7.40 8.17
C ARG A 14 1.89 -7.21 9.43
N THR A 15 1.65 -5.96 9.82
CA THR A 15 0.84 -5.61 11.00
C THR A 15 -0.60 -6.10 10.83
N ALA A 16 -1.21 -5.84 9.67
CA ALA A 16 -2.58 -6.23 9.40
C ALA A 16 -2.76 -7.76 9.37
N ALA A 17 -1.74 -8.51 8.93
CA ALA A 17 -1.75 -9.97 9.01
C ALA A 17 -1.60 -10.46 10.46
N ALA A 18 -0.66 -9.89 11.22
CA ALA A 18 -0.37 -10.29 12.60
C ALA A 18 -1.55 -10.06 13.55
N VAL A 19 -2.34 -9.00 13.34
CA VAL A 19 -3.53 -8.68 14.15
C VAL A 19 -4.78 -8.54 13.29
N SER A 20 -5.03 -9.51 12.41
CA SER A 20 -6.13 -9.49 11.42
C SER A 20 -7.54 -9.38 12.03
N GLY A 21 -7.71 -9.71 13.31
CA GLY A 21 -8.94 -9.45 14.06
C GLY A 21 -9.24 -7.96 14.29
N ARG A 22 -8.20 -7.10 14.28
CA ARG A 22 -8.27 -5.67 14.67
C ARG A 22 -8.22 -4.70 13.48
N ILE A 23 -7.62 -5.11 12.37
CA ILE A 23 -7.44 -4.26 11.19
C ILE A 23 -8.50 -4.57 10.14
N ARG A 24 -9.15 -3.51 9.66
CA ARG A 24 -10.15 -3.54 8.57
C ARG A 24 -9.82 -2.59 7.43
N ALA A 25 -8.77 -1.78 7.57
CA ALA A 25 -8.29 -0.92 6.50
C ALA A 25 -6.78 -0.67 6.61
N GLY A 26 -6.07 -0.75 5.50
CA GLY A 26 -4.63 -0.49 5.40
C GLY A 26 -4.28 0.41 4.21
N ALA A 27 -3.43 1.42 4.41
CA ALA A 27 -2.99 2.29 3.30
C ALA A 27 -1.47 2.47 3.30
N THR A 28 -0.82 2.22 2.17
CA THR A 28 0.63 2.39 2.00
C THR A 28 0.93 3.48 0.99
N PHE A 29 2.00 4.23 1.24
CA PHE A 29 2.45 5.32 0.38
C PHE A 29 3.93 5.16 0.07
N HIS A 30 4.27 5.10 -1.22
CA HIS A 30 5.62 4.88 -1.72
C HIS A 30 6.37 3.81 -0.90
N GLY A 31 5.66 2.72 -0.59
CA GLY A 31 6.25 1.54 0.04
C GLY A 31 7.03 0.74 -0.99
N GLY A 32 8.03 -0.01 -0.56
CA GLY A 32 8.76 -0.94 -1.40
C GLY A 32 9.06 -2.24 -0.67
N GLY A 33 9.53 -3.25 -1.41
CA GLY A 33 9.85 -4.57 -0.85
C GLY A 33 8.60 -5.36 -0.48
N PHE A 34 7.57 -5.27 -1.33
CA PHE A 34 6.33 -6.04 -1.13
C PHE A 34 6.47 -7.49 -1.61
N VAL A 35 7.43 -7.74 -2.52
CA VAL A 35 7.73 -9.06 -3.05
C VAL A 35 9.17 -9.42 -2.74
N THR A 36 9.34 -10.41 -1.88
CA THR A 36 10.64 -10.91 -1.41
C THR A 36 10.58 -12.43 -1.31
N ASP A 37 11.72 -13.09 -1.25
CA ASP A 37 11.78 -14.55 -1.13
C ASP A 37 11.52 -15.05 0.30
N THR A 38 11.47 -14.14 1.28
CA THR A 38 11.30 -14.49 2.69
C THR A 38 9.89 -15.02 3.00
N PRO A 39 9.73 -15.92 3.98
CA PRO A 39 8.41 -16.45 4.34
C PRO A 39 7.41 -15.38 4.79
N ASP A 40 7.91 -14.29 5.37
CA ASP A 40 7.13 -13.16 5.87
C ASP A 40 6.88 -12.07 4.80
N SER A 41 7.16 -12.36 3.53
CA SER A 41 6.99 -11.40 2.44
C SER A 41 5.55 -10.86 2.38
N PRO A 42 5.32 -9.54 2.26
CA PRO A 42 3.99 -8.94 2.31
C PRO A 42 2.97 -9.60 1.36
N HIS A 43 3.35 -9.90 0.12
CA HIS A 43 2.45 -10.55 -0.84
C HIS A 43 1.95 -11.94 -0.38
N ARG A 44 2.75 -12.70 0.38
CA ARG A 44 2.38 -14.01 0.93
C ARG A 44 1.46 -13.91 2.14
N LEU A 45 1.43 -12.77 2.81
CA LEU A 45 0.60 -12.52 4.00
C LEU A 45 -0.82 -12.05 3.64
N ILE A 46 -1.07 -11.65 2.39
CA ILE A 46 -2.36 -11.15 1.91
C ILE A 46 -3.56 -12.08 2.25
N PRO A 47 -3.45 -13.42 2.16
CA PRO A 47 -4.55 -14.33 2.53
C PRO A 47 -5.04 -14.19 3.97
N ALA A 48 -4.19 -13.76 4.90
CA ALA A 48 -4.55 -13.57 6.31
C ALA A 48 -5.26 -12.24 6.57
N LEU A 49 -5.19 -11.29 5.63
CA LEU A 49 -5.74 -9.95 5.80
C LEU A 49 -7.26 -9.94 5.90
N LYS A 50 -7.79 -8.88 6.51
CA LYS A 50 -9.22 -8.55 6.54
C LYS A 50 -9.42 -7.10 6.12
N GLY A 51 -10.61 -6.80 5.60
CA GLY A 51 -10.97 -5.46 5.15
C GLY A 51 -10.31 -5.02 3.85
N GLY A 52 -10.24 -3.70 3.61
CA GLY A 52 -9.78 -3.11 2.35
C GLY A 52 -8.40 -2.46 2.41
N TYR A 53 -7.71 -2.39 1.27
CA TYR A 53 -6.34 -1.88 1.20
C TYR A 53 -6.11 -0.88 0.07
N LEU A 54 -5.27 0.11 0.32
CA LEU A 54 -4.73 1.04 -0.68
C LEU A 54 -3.22 0.86 -0.74
N ILE A 55 -2.67 0.61 -1.93
CA ILE A 55 -1.24 0.54 -2.19
C ILE A 55 -0.90 1.62 -3.21
N ALA A 56 -0.43 2.78 -2.73
CA ALA A 56 -0.03 3.91 -3.56
C ALA A 56 1.47 3.85 -3.87
N ILE A 57 1.81 3.51 -5.12
CA ILE A 57 3.18 3.22 -5.57
C ILE A 57 3.74 4.46 -6.28
N ALA A 58 5.00 4.82 -5.98
CA ALA A 58 5.67 5.89 -6.71
C ALA A 58 6.07 5.43 -8.13
N ALA A 59 6.03 6.32 -9.12
CA ALA A 59 6.36 5.97 -10.51
C ALA A 59 7.80 5.44 -10.66
N ASN A 60 8.77 6.03 -9.95
CA ASN A 60 10.15 5.57 -9.99
C ASN A 60 10.36 4.24 -9.24
N ASP A 61 9.56 3.94 -8.21
CA ASP A 61 9.61 2.66 -7.50
C ASP A 61 9.07 1.54 -8.39
N ASP A 62 7.95 1.81 -9.09
CA ASP A 62 7.42 0.89 -10.09
C ASP A 62 8.42 0.64 -11.22
N ALA A 63 9.10 1.68 -11.72
CA ALA A 63 10.13 1.51 -12.74
C ALA A 63 11.30 0.62 -12.28
N ARG A 64 11.64 0.65 -10.98
CA ARG A 64 12.70 -0.19 -10.39
C ARG A 64 12.26 -1.63 -10.16
N ALA A 65 10.98 -1.85 -9.87
CA ALA A 65 10.42 -3.17 -9.58
C ALA A 65 9.07 -3.38 -10.32
N PRO A 66 9.08 -3.44 -11.66
CA PRO A 66 7.89 -3.27 -12.49
C PRO A 66 6.85 -4.38 -12.36
N THR A 67 7.23 -5.52 -11.78
CA THR A 67 6.35 -6.68 -11.59
C THR A 67 5.68 -6.71 -10.22
N GLU A 68 6.14 -5.95 -9.22
CA GLU A 68 5.60 -6.03 -7.85
C GLU A 68 4.11 -5.68 -7.80
N LYS A 69 3.69 -4.64 -8.54
CA LYS A 69 2.28 -4.24 -8.61
C LYS A 69 1.37 -5.37 -9.12
N ASP A 70 1.85 -6.17 -10.06
CA ASP A 70 1.06 -7.23 -10.69
C ASP A 70 1.00 -8.47 -9.79
N VAL A 71 2.10 -8.80 -9.10
CA VAL A 71 2.12 -9.82 -8.05
C VAL A 71 1.15 -9.46 -6.93
N LEU A 72 1.16 -8.19 -6.48
CA LEU A 72 0.23 -7.71 -5.47
C LEU A 72 -1.23 -7.82 -5.94
N ARG A 73 -1.53 -7.37 -7.17
CA ARG A 73 -2.89 -7.49 -7.74
C ARG A 73 -3.36 -8.93 -7.77
N ALA A 74 -2.52 -9.85 -8.25
CA ALA A 74 -2.83 -11.28 -8.30
C ALA A 74 -3.06 -11.86 -6.90
N ALA A 75 -2.25 -11.49 -5.91
CA ALA A 75 -2.37 -11.98 -4.54
C ALA A 75 -3.66 -11.47 -3.85
N PHE A 76 -3.99 -10.18 -3.99
CA PHE A 76 -5.24 -9.61 -3.47
C PHE A 76 -6.48 -10.22 -4.15
N ALA A 77 -6.44 -10.40 -5.47
CA ALA A 77 -7.51 -11.04 -6.23
C ALA A 77 -7.73 -12.50 -5.78
N THR A 78 -6.64 -13.28 -5.67
CA THR A 78 -6.69 -14.69 -5.22
C THR A 78 -7.25 -14.82 -3.81
N ALA A 79 -6.84 -13.93 -2.90
CA ALA A 79 -7.34 -13.90 -1.53
C ALA A 79 -8.76 -13.31 -1.39
N LYS A 80 -9.35 -12.83 -2.50
CA LYS A 80 -10.63 -12.13 -2.55
C LYS A 80 -10.69 -10.98 -1.52
N ARG A 81 -9.61 -10.21 -1.46
CA ARG A 81 -9.49 -9.04 -0.60
C ARG A 81 -9.63 -7.77 -1.44
N PRO A 82 -10.51 -6.83 -1.06
CA PRO A 82 -10.63 -5.56 -1.79
C PRO A 82 -9.33 -4.77 -1.63
N ALA A 83 -8.73 -4.39 -2.75
CA ALA A 83 -7.56 -3.53 -2.75
C ALA A 83 -7.50 -2.67 -4.00
N GLU A 84 -7.04 -1.44 -3.81
CA GLU A 84 -6.62 -0.54 -4.86
C GLU A 84 -5.10 -0.51 -4.91
N ILE A 85 -4.52 -0.81 -6.08
CA ILE A 85 -3.07 -0.86 -6.28
C ILE A 85 -2.75 -0.01 -7.51
N GLU A 86 -2.24 1.20 -7.27
CA GLU A 86 -2.04 2.20 -8.30
C GLU A 86 -0.63 2.80 -8.27
N VAL A 87 -0.09 3.01 -9.47
CA VAL A 87 1.14 3.76 -9.70
C VAL A 87 0.79 5.22 -9.94
N TYR A 88 1.32 6.10 -9.11
CA TYR A 88 1.05 7.53 -9.18
C TYR A 88 2.05 8.18 -10.14
N PRO A 89 1.61 8.77 -11.27
CA PRO A 89 2.53 9.24 -12.30
C PRO A 89 3.33 10.45 -11.82
N GLN A 90 4.55 10.60 -12.36
CA GLN A 90 5.47 11.71 -12.06
C GLN A 90 5.79 11.86 -10.55
N THR A 91 5.82 10.74 -9.83
CA THR A 91 6.18 10.70 -8.42
C THR A 91 7.51 9.98 -8.21
N MET A 92 8.25 10.44 -7.21
CA MET A 92 9.46 9.81 -6.73
C MET A 92 9.23 9.25 -5.34
N HIS A 93 9.93 8.19 -4.95
CA HIS A 93 9.92 7.68 -3.58
C HIS A 93 10.00 8.81 -2.54
N GLY A 94 9.04 8.86 -1.61
CA GLY A 94 8.91 9.97 -0.66
C GLY A 94 8.12 11.18 -1.17
N TRP A 95 7.22 11.01 -2.14
CA TRP A 95 6.46 12.12 -2.74
C TRP A 95 5.31 12.67 -1.89
N CYS A 96 4.93 12.02 -0.78
CA CYS A 96 3.80 12.44 0.05
C CYS A 96 4.13 13.50 1.12
N PRO A 97 5.26 13.43 1.85
CA PRO A 97 5.56 14.39 2.91
C PRO A 97 5.88 15.80 2.35
N PRO A 98 5.27 16.88 2.87
CA PRO A 98 5.52 18.25 2.39
C PRO A 98 6.96 18.76 2.57
N ASP A 99 7.71 18.17 3.50
CA ASP A 99 9.12 18.47 3.77
C ASP A 99 10.10 17.67 2.89
N SER A 100 9.58 16.77 2.03
CA SER A 100 10.38 16.02 1.07
C SER A 100 10.79 16.90 -0.12
N LYS A 101 12.04 16.75 -0.58
CA LYS A 101 12.55 17.42 -1.80
C LYS A 101 11.79 17.02 -3.07
N VAL A 102 11.09 15.89 -3.04
CA VAL A 102 10.34 15.34 -4.16
C VAL A 102 8.83 15.35 -3.90
N TYR A 103 8.38 16.19 -2.97
CA TYR A 103 6.97 16.38 -2.66
C TYR A 103 6.16 16.67 -3.92
N ASN A 104 5.09 15.91 -4.13
CA ASN A 104 4.14 16.10 -5.23
C ASN A 104 2.76 16.38 -4.62
N PRO A 105 2.35 17.65 -4.46
CA PRO A 105 1.12 18.01 -3.74
C PRO A 105 -0.14 17.44 -4.39
N VAL A 106 -0.22 17.48 -5.73
CA VAL A 106 -1.39 17.01 -6.48
C VAL A 106 -1.62 15.51 -6.24
N GLN A 107 -0.56 14.72 -6.34
CA GLN A 107 -0.68 13.30 -6.07
C GLN A 107 -0.90 13.06 -4.57
N ALA A 108 -0.27 13.84 -3.69
CA ALA A 108 -0.35 13.68 -2.22
C ALA A 108 -1.79 13.82 -1.74
N ASP A 109 -2.46 14.89 -2.17
CA ASP A 109 -3.87 15.13 -1.87
C ASP A 109 -4.77 14.03 -2.45
N ARG A 110 -4.48 13.57 -3.67
CA ARG A 110 -5.23 12.47 -4.30
C ARG A 110 -5.14 11.18 -3.48
N ALA A 111 -3.93 10.75 -3.10
CA ALA A 111 -3.76 9.51 -2.35
C ALA A 111 -4.28 9.62 -0.91
N TRP A 112 -4.14 10.79 -0.30
CA TRP A 112 -4.74 11.08 1.00
C TRP A 112 -6.27 10.97 0.96
N GLY A 113 -6.90 11.59 -0.04
CA GLY A 113 -8.35 11.51 -0.26
C GLY A 113 -8.83 10.07 -0.46
N ARG A 114 -8.07 9.25 -1.21
CA ARG A 114 -8.37 7.83 -1.39
C ARG A 114 -8.24 7.01 -0.10
N MET A 115 -7.24 7.30 0.73
CA MET A 115 -7.14 6.69 2.05
C MET A 115 -8.34 7.03 2.94
N LEU A 116 -8.75 8.30 2.96
CA LEU A 116 -9.93 8.73 3.73
C LEU A 116 -11.20 8.03 3.26
N ALA A 117 -11.40 7.90 1.94
CA ALA A 117 -12.54 7.19 1.36
C ALA A 117 -12.53 5.70 1.73
N LEU A 118 -11.36 5.04 1.69
CA LEU A 118 -11.18 3.67 2.15
C LEU A 118 -11.58 3.54 3.63
N PHE A 119 -11.09 4.43 4.49
CA PHE A 119 -11.36 4.38 5.92
C PHE A 119 -12.84 4.62 6.23
N ALA A 120 -13.48 5.57 5.54
CA ALA A 120 -14.90 5.84 5.69
C ALA A 120 -15.76 4.62 5.33
N THR A 121 -15.36 3.84 4.33
CA THR A 121 -16.11 2.64 3.89
C THR A 121 -15.85 1.44 4.80
N ALA A 122 -14.58 1.23 5.19
CA ALA A 122 -14.14 -0.01 5.82
C ALA A 122 -14.17 0.01 7.36
N LEU A 123 -14.37 1.17 7.98
CA LEU A 123 -14.42 1.34 9.44
C LEU A 123 -15.77 1.85 9.96
N ALA A 124 -16.75 2.04 9.07
CA ALA A 124 -18.13 2.37 9.45
C ALA A 124 -18.85 1.17 10.09
#